data_AF-A0AA38FW34-F1
#
_entry.id   AF-A0AA38FW34-F1
#
_cell.length_a   1.000
_cell.length_b   1.000
_cell.length_c   1.000
_cell.angle_alpha   90.00
_cell.angle_beta   90.00
_cell.angle_gamma   90.00
#
_symmetry.space_group_name_H-M   'P 1'
#
loop_
_entity.id
_entity.type
_entity.pdbx_description
1 polymer ?
#
loop_
_entity_poly.entity_id
_entity_poly.type
_entity_poly.pdbx_seq_one_letter_code
_entity_poly.pdbx_strand_id
1 'polypeptide(L)'
;FEIEFEDVYIKLFIHTLEEDARDWYKSLPDNSIDSWTEMKNAFRLQYGDKTDPRFLLSKFENIKKNPNESVHDFNTRFNKTLNRLPVILRP
;
A
#
# COMPACT_ATOMS: atom_id res chain seq x y z
N PHE A 1 -15.96 10.83 -22.22
CA PHE A 1 -15.88 11.88 -21.19
C PHE A 1 -14.91 11.39 -20.12
N GLU A 2 -13.63 11.71 -20.26
CA GLU A 2 -12.65 11.57 -19.18
C GLU A 2 -12.95 12.66 -18.16
N ILE A 3 -13.15 12.30 -16.90
CA ILE A 3 -13.36 13.30 -15.85
C ILE A 3 -11.96 13.84 -15.52
N GLU A 4 -11.74 15.13 -15.77
CA GLU A 4 -10.44 15.81 -15.62
C GLU A 4 -10.03 16.07 -14.16
N PHE A 5 -10.82 15.61 -13.19
CA PHE A 5 -10.61 15.90 -11.77
C PHE A 5 -10.42 14.61 -10.97
N GLU A 6 -9.16 14.20 -10.74
CA GLU A 6 -8.82 13.04 -9.90
C GLU A 6 -9.48 13.11 -8.51
N ASP A 7 -9.64 14.32 -7.97
CA ASP A 7 -10.34 14.58 -6.72
C ASP A 7 -11.79 14.08 -6.71
N VAL A 8 -12.47 14.14 -7.86
CA VAL A 8 -13.87 13.67 -7.99
C VAL A 8 -13.90 12.15 -7.94
N TYR A 9 -12.95 11.47 -8.58
CA TYR A 9 -12.83 10.01 -8.51
C TYR A 9 -12.51 9.53 -7.09
N ILE A 10 -11.59 10.20 -6.40
CA ILE A 10 -11.24 9.88 -5.02
C ILE A 10 -12.47 10.05 -4.11
N LYS A 11 -13.17 11.20 -4.19
CA LYS A 11 -14.40 11.46 -3.43
C LYS A 11 -15.46 10.39 -3.67
N LEU A 12 -15.73 10.07 -4.93
CA LEU A 12 -16.74 9.06 -5.28
C LEU A 12 -16.33 7.68 -4.77
N PHE A 13 -15.05 7.31 -4.88
CA PHE A 13 -14.53 6.05 -4.38
C PHE A 13 -14.68 5.93 -2.86
N ILE A 14 -14.42 6.99 -2.09
CA ILE A 14 -14.62 6.99 -0.63
C ILE A 14 -16.07 6.70 -0.25
N HIS A 15 -17.04 7.18 -1.04
CA HIS A 15 -18.45 6.86 -0.83
C HIS A 15 -18.79 5.38 -1.02
N THR A 16 -18.00 4.64 -1.83
CA THR A 16 -18.16 3.19 -2.00
C THR A 16 -17.54 2.37 -0.87
N LEU A 17 -16.73 2.98 0.00
CA LEU A 17 -16.12 2.28 1.13
C LEU A 17 -17.16 2.07 2.23
N GLU A 18 -17.19 0.84 2.75
CA GLU A 18 -18.07 0.43 3.86
C GLU A 18 -17.25 0.13 5.11
N GLU A 19 -17.88 0.36 6.27
CA GLU A 19 -17.39 0.00 7.62
C GLU A 19 -15.87 0.21 7.80
N ASP A 20 -15.13 -0.89 8.02
CA ASP A 20 -13.69 -0.93 8.26
C ASP A 20 -12.89 -0.18 7.18
N ALA A 21 -13.29 -0.25 5.92
CA ALA A 21 -12.58 0.43 4.83
C ALA A 21 -12.77 1.94 4.88
N ARG A 22 -13.94 2.42 5.31
CA ARG A 22 -14.21 3.84 5.49
C ARG A 22 -13.46 4.39 6.69
N ASP A 23 -13.39 3.63 7.78
CA ASP A 23 -12.69 4.05 8.99
C ASP A 23 -11.17 4.03 8.78
N TRP A 24 -10.63 3.07 8.03
CA TRP A 24 -9.25 3.11 7.57
C TRP A 24 -8.94 4.38 6.78
N TYR A 25 -9.78 4.76 5.81
CA TYR A 25 -9.53 5.97 5.02
C TYR A 25 -9.49 7.23 5.90
N LYS A 26 -10.42 7.36 6.87
CA LYS A 26 -10.43 8.47 7.84
C LYS A 26 -9.23 8.49 8.78
N SER A 27 -8.58 7.35 8.99
CA SER A 27 -7.39 7.23 9.85
C SER A 27 -6.10 7.68 9.17
N LEU A 28 -6.13 7.88 7.84
CA LEU A 28 -4.96 8.32 7.09
C LEU A 28 -4.58 9.77 7.47
N PRO A 29 -3.28 10.12 7.50
CA PRO A 29 -2.85 11.49 7.72
C PRO A 29 -3.39 12.44 6.64
N ASP A 30 -3.64 13.69 7.01
CA ASP A 30 -4.02 14.74 6.06
C ASP A 30 -2.97 14.85 4.94
N ASN A 31 -3.42 15.01 3.70
CA ASN A 31 -2.57 15.09 2.50
C ASN A 31 -1.65 13.86 2.29
N SER A 32 -2.09 12.67 2.70
CA SER A 32 -1.36 11.42 2.43
C SER A 32 -1.74 10.77 1.09
N ILE A 33 -2.76 11.29 0.41
CA ILE A 33 -3.27 10.81 -0.88
C ILE A 33 -3.59 12.04 -1.72
N ASP A 34 -2.68 12.37 -2.63
CA ASP A 34 -2.75 13.57 -3.46
C ASP A 34 -3.10 13.23 -4.92
N SER A 35 -3.20 11.93 -5.24
CA SER A 35 -3.54 11.43 -6.57
C SER A 35 -4.38 10.16 -6.54
N TRP A 36 -5.10 9.90 -7.63
CA TRP A 36 -5.87 8.66 -7.78
C TRP A 36 -4.97 7.42 -7.77
N THR A 37 -3.74 7.56 -8.24
CA THR A 37 -2.74 6.47 -8.22
C THR A 37 -2.34 6.10 -6.79
N GLU A 38 -2.10 7.09 -5.93
CA GLU A 38 -1.83 6.86 -4.51
C GLU A 38 -3.02 6.23 -3.80
N MET A 39 -4.25 6.69 -4.08
CA MET A 39 -5.47 6.09 -3.51
C MET A 39 -5.59 4.61 -3.84
N LYS A 40 -5.44 4.25 -5.11
CA LYS A 40 -5.47 2.84 -5.56
C LYS A 40 -4.38 2.00 -4.90
N ASN A 41 -3.16 2.54 -4.81
CA ASN A 41 -2.04 1.82 -4.24
C ASN A 41 -2.20 1.60 -2.73
N ALA A 42 -2.62 2.62 -1.99
CA ALA A 42 -2.90 2.54 -0.56
C ALA A 42 -4.03 1.54 -0.28
N PHE A 43 -5.13 1.61 -1.04
CA PHE A 43 -6.26 0.70 -0.90
C PHE A 43 -5.85 -0.75 -1.20
N ARG A 44 -5.11 -1.00 -2.29
CA ARG A 44 -4.58 -2.33 -2.63
C ARG A 44 -3.57 -2.83 -1.60
N LEU A 45 -2.75 -1.97 -1.02
CA LEU A 45 -1.82 -2.35 0.04
C LEU A 45 -2.56 -2.77 1.31
N GLN A 46 -3.67 -2.10 1.63
CA GLN A 46 -4.46 -2.38 2.82
C GLN A 46 -5.37 -3.60 2.64
N TYR A 47 -6.18 -3.62 1.58
CA TYR A 47 -7.27 -4.57 1.32
C TYR A 47 -7.07 -5.47 0.09
N GLY A 48 -6.08 -5.19 -0.75
CA GLY A 48 -5.80 -6.01 -1.93
C GLY A 48 -5.19 -7.36 -1.57
N ASP A 49 -5.14 -8.24 -2.57
CA ASP A 49 -4.55 -9.57 -2.42
C ASP A 49 -3.04 -9.46 -2.22
N LYS A 50 -2.62 -9.58 -0.95
CA LYS A 50 -1.22 -9.57 -0.53
C LYS A 50 -0.45 -10.81 -0.99
N THR A 51 -1.06 -11.70 -1.78
CA THR A 51 -0.41 -12.86 -2.37
C THR A 51 0.00 -12.67 -3.83
N ASP A 52 -0.41 -11.57 -4.51
CA ASP A 52 0.05 -11.29 -5.89
C ASP A 52 1.59 -11.21 -5.92
N PRO A 53 2.27 -12.10 -6.66
CA PRO A 53 3.73 -12.12 -6.74
C PRO A 53 4.35 -10.78 -7.18
N ARG A 54 3.68 -10.03 -8.06
CA ARG A 54 4.18 -8.72 -8.53
C ARG A 54 4.13 -7.67 -7.43
N PHE A 55 3.06 -7.69 -6.64
CA PHE A 55 2.90 -6.81 -5.49
C PHE A 55 3.92 -7.13 -4.38
N LEU A 56 4.12 -8.42 -4.10
CA LEU A 56 5.13 -8.87 -3.13
C LEU A 56 6.55 -8.51 -3.54
N LEU A 57 6.88 -8.67 -4.83
CA LEU A 57 8.19 -8.32 -5.38
C LEU A 57 8.43 -6.82 -5.32
N SER A 58 7.49 -6.00 -5.77
CA SER A 58 7.59 -4.54 -5.70
C SER A 58 7.75 -4.05 -4.25
N LYS A 59 7.04 -4.66 -3.31
CA LYS A 59 7.19 -4.35 -1.87
C LYS A 59 8.58 -4.72 -1.34
N PHE A 60 9.16 -5.82 -1.81
CA PHE A 60 10.51 -6.23 -1.44
C PHE A 60 11.57 -5.30 -2.05
N GLU A 61 11.49 -4.97 -3.33
CA GLU A 61 12.44 -4.07 -3.99
C GLU A 61 12.49 -2.67 -3.37
N ASN A 62 11.34 -2.20 -2.86
CA ASN A 62 11.23 -0.91 -2.20
C ASN A 62 11.54 -0.96 -0.70
N ILE A 63 11.96 -2.10 -0.15
CA ILE A 63 12.28 -2.19 1.27
C ILE A 63 13.58 -1.43 1.57
N LYS A 64 13.47 -0.40 2.41
CA LYS A 64 14.59 0.39 2.90
C LYS A 64 14.51 0.51 4.41
N LYS A 65 15.66 0.69 5.05
CA LYS A 65 15.72 0.97 6.48
C LYS A 65 15.20 2.38 6.72
N ASN A 66 14.26 2.54 7.63
CA ASN A 66 13.77 3.87 7.99
C ASN A 66 14.81 4.62 8.86
N PRO A 67 14.81 5.97 8.84
CA PRO A 67 15.80 6.76 9.60
C PRO A 67 15.85 6.40 11.09
N ASN A 68 14.69 6.21 11.73
CA ASN A 68 14.55 5.95 13.17
C ASN A 68 14.40 4.46 13.52
N GLU A 69 14.53 3.56 12.55
CA GLU A 69 14.35 2.12 12.77
C GLU A 69 15.66 1.47 13.23
N SER A 70 15.60 0.52 14.15
CA SER A 70 16.79 -0.24 14.56
C SER A 70 17.22 -1.22 13.46
N VAL A 71 18.49 -1.64 13.46
CA VAL A 71 18.96 -2.68 12.51
C VAL A 71 18.21 -4.00 12.71
N HIS A 72 17.86 -4.32 13.96
CA HIS A 72 17.12 -5.53 14.30
C HIS A 72 15.69 -5.51 13.73
N ASP A 73 14.98 -4.40 13.90
CA ASP A 73 13.61 -4.24 13.40
C ASP A 73 13.59 -4.25 11.87
N PHE A 74 14.56 -3.59 11.24
CA PHE A 74 14.74 -3.63 9.80
C PHE A 74 14.98 -5.07 9.30
N ASN A 75 15.91 -5.81 9.89
CA ASN A 75 16.18 -7.21 9.52
C ASN A 75 14.96 -8.10 9.72
N THR A 76 14.19 -7.88 10.78
CA THR A 76 12.94 -8.59 11.04
C THR A 76 11.92 -8.32 9.93
N ARG A 77 11.72 -7.05 9.54
CA ARG A 77 10.83 -6.69 8.42
C ARG A 77 11.34 -7.23 7.08
N PHE A 78 12.65 -7.17 6.86
CA PHE A 78 13.30 -7.68 5.66
C PHE A 78 13.05 -9.17 5.48
N ASN A 79 13.38 -9.98 6.48
CA ASN A 79 13.18 -11.42 6.46
C ASN A 79 11.69 -11.79 6.33
N LYS A 80 10.80 -11.05 7.01
CA LYS A 80 9.35 -11.26 6.88
C LYS A 80 8.84 -10.99 5.47
N THR A 81 9.41 -10.01 4.77
CA THR A 81 9.03 -9.66 3.39
C THR A 81 9.62 -10.68 2.40
N LEU A 82 10.88 -11.07 2.58
CA LEU A 82 11.55 -12.11 1.79
C LEU A 82 10.80 -13.46 1.88
N ASN A 83 10.38 -13.86 3.07
CA ASN A 83 9.68 -15.14 3.27
C ASN A 83 8.29 -15.18 2.65
N ARG A 84 7.69 -14.02 2.38
CA ARG A 84 6.40 -13.93 1.68
C ARG A 84 6.53 -14.10 0.17
N LEU A 85 7.71 -13.88 -0.40
CA LEU A 85 7.93 -14.11 -1.82
C LEU A 85 7.81 -15.60 -2.15
N PRO A 86 7.14 -15.94 -3.27
CA PRO A 86 7.24 -17.26 -3.86
C PRO A 86 8.71 -17.67 -3.99
N VAL A 87 9.04 -18.95 -3.76
CA VAL A 87 10.43 -19.44 -3.75
C VAL A 87 11.16 -19.09 -5.05
N ILE A 88 10.46 -19.13 -6.18
CA ILE A 88 10.99 -18.78 -7.51
C ILE A 88 11.36 -17.29 -7.70
N LEU A 89 10.90 -16.41 -6.81
CA LEU A 89 11.14 -14.95 -6.86
C LEU A 89 12.11 -14.47 -5.77
N ARG A 90 12.65 -15.37 -4.94
CA ARG A 90 13.65 -15.00 -3.93
C ARG A 90 15.00 -14.78 -4.63
N PRO A 91 15.72 -13.68 -4.33
CA PRO A 91 17.04 -13.41 -4.89
C PRO A 91 18.12 -14.40 -4.44
#